data_AF-A0A9P6WTV2-F1
#
_entry.id   AF-A0A9P6WTV2-F1
#
_cell.length_a   1.000
_cell.length_b   1.000
_cell.length_c   1.000
_cell.angle_alpha   90.00
_cell.angle_beta   90.00
_cell.angle_gamma   90.00
#
_symmetry.space_group_name_H-M   'P 1'
#
loop_
_entity.id
_entity.type
_entity.pdbx_description
1 polymer ?
#
loop_
_entity_poly.entity_id
_entity_poly.type
_entity_poly.pdbx_seq_one_letter_code
_entity_poly.pdbx_strand_id
1 'polypeptide(L)'
;MSAFADAPGDFLAYLMAANAYPGEAREVLGERYVCRHYFAAYLQQRLQDAAAASPAQLQVLAQPVLGLQPDDHGYQLQLGDGQTLHAAQAVLATGNSMRPMPVAGADALPADDVIEAWDYDGVRTLAGEQAGAIVADRCT
;
A
#
# COMPACT_ATOMS: atom_id res chain seq x y z
N MET A 1 6.84 -5.77 14.04
CA MET A 1 6.21 -4.86 13.05
C MET A 1 4.77 -4.68 13.47
N SER A 2 4.29 -3.48 13.75
CA SER A 2 2.91 -3.20 14.18
C SER A 2 2.41 -1.95 13.45
N ALA A 3 1.08 -1.80 13.29
CA ALA A 3 0.49 -0.56 12.79
C ALA A 3 0.55 0.57 13.84
N PHE A 4 0.75 0.23 15.11
CA PHE A 4 0.70 1.14 16.24
C PHE A 4 2.06 1.21 16.92
N ALA A 5 2.59 2.44 17.05
CA ALA A 5 3.91 2.66 17.66
C ALA A 5 3.94 2.34 19.17
N ASP A 6 2.82 2.56 19.85
CA ASP A 6 2.60 2.31 21.28
C ASP A 6 2.20 0.85 21.58
N ALA A 7 1.78 0.08 20.57
CA ALA A 7 1.48 -1.34 20.69
C ALA A 7 2.34 -2.20 19.72
N PRO A 8 3.67 -2.31 19.95
CA PRO A 8 4.59 -3.00 19.03
C PRO A 8 4.30 -4.50 18.86
N GLY A 9 3.60 -5.11 19.82
CA GLY A 9 3.21 -6.53 19.79
C GLY A 9 1.85 -6.82 19.16
N ASP A 10 1.14 -5.80 18.67
CA ASP A 10 -0.25 -5.93 18.20
C ASP A 10 -0.39 -6.88 17.00
N PHE A 11 0.49 -6.74 16.01
CA PHE A 11 0.49 -7.65 14.86
C PHE A 11 0.83 -9.10 15.25
N LEU A 12 1.75 -9.31 16.19
CA LEU A 12 2.07 -10.66 16.68
C LEU A 12 0.87 -11.26 17.41
N ALA A 13 0.14 -10.47 18.20
CA ALA A 13 -1.11 -10.91 18.82
C ALA A 13 -2.16 -11.28 17.77
N TYR A 14 -2.30 -10.50 16.70
CA TYR A 14 -3.17 -10.82 15.57
C TYR A 14 -2.79 -12.15 14.91
N LEU A 15 -1.51 -12.39 14.60
CA LEU A 15 -1.06 -13.63 13.96
C LEU A 15 -1.35 -14.87 14.82
N MET A 16 -1.19 -14.74 16.15
CA MET A 16 -1.51 -15.80 17.10
C MET A 16 -3.01 -16.08 17.14
N ALA A 17 -3.83 -15.02 17.21
CA ALA A 17 -5.29 -15.14 17.23
C ALA A 17 -5.84 -15.74 15.93
N ALA A 18 -5.25 -15.38 14.79
CA ALA A 18 -5.61 -15.92 13.48
C ALA A 18 -5.09 -17.36 13.26
N ASN A 19 -4.29 -17.91 14.17
CA ASN A 19 -3.56 -19.17 14.02
C ASN A 19 -2.83 -19.25 12.66
N ALA A 20 -2.22 -18.12 12.25
CA ALA A 20 -1.64 -17.97 10.91
C ALA A 20 -0.48 -18.94 10.64
N TYR A 21 0.23 -19.35 11.71
CA TYR A 21 1.30 -20.34 11.68
C TYR A 21 1.04 -21.41 12.75
N PRO A 22 0.29 -22.48 12.42
CA PRO A 22 -0.07 -23.50 13.38
C PRO A 22 1.15 -24.19 14.00
N GLY A 23 1.16 -24.32 15.32
CA GLY A 23 2.23 -25.00 16.07
C GLY A 23 3.49 -24.17 16.34
N GLU A 24 3.57 -22.94 15.82
CA GLU A 24 4.67 -22.03 16.14
C GLU A 24 4.45 -21.36 17.49
N ALA A 25 5.50 -21.35 18.33
CA ALA A 25 5.50 -20.61 19.59
C ALA A 25 5.57 -19.09 19.33
N ARG A 26 4.99 -18.30 20.24
CA ARG A 26 4.92 -16.84 20.12
C ARG A 26 6.30 -16.20 20.00
N GLU A 27 7.25 -16.68 20.78
CA GLU A 27 8.63 -16.18 20.85
C GLU A 27 9.34 -16.41 19.51
N VAL A 28 9.18 -17.61 18.96
CA VAL A 28 9.74 -17.99 17.65
C VAL A 28 9.14 -17.14 16.54
N LEU A 29 7.82 -16.94 16.55
CA LEU A 29 7.16 -16.12 15.54
C LEU A 29 7.52 -14.63 15.67
N GLY A 30 7.80 -14.14 16.88
CA GLY A 30 8.21 -12.77 17.15
C GLY A 30 9.54 -12.37 16.54
N GLU A 31 10.42 -13.34 16.26
CA GLU A 31 11.76 -13.13 15.69
C GLU A 31 11.81 -13.38 14.16
N ARG A 32 10.70 -13.78 13.55
CA ARG A 32 10.65 -14.17 12.13
C ARG A 32 10.05 -13.10 11.24
N TYR A 33 10.54 -13.09 10.00
CA TYR A 33 9.81 -12.46 8.89
C TYR A 33 8.64 -13.35 8.48
N VAL A 34 7.47 -12.73 8.29
CA VAL A 34 6.22 -13.40 7.92
C VAL A 34 5.73 -12.90 6.57
N CYS A 35 4.88 -13.69 5.90
CA CYS A 35 4.30 -13.30 4.62
C CYS A 35 3.53 -11.96 4.74
N ARG A 36 3.85 -11.01 3.85
CA ARG A 36 3.27 -9.66 3.82
C ARG A 36 1.74 -9.67 3.66
N HIS A 37 1.17 -10.71 3.07
CA HIS A 37 -0.28 -10.85 2.95
C HIS A 37 -0.99 -10.82 4.31
N TYR A 38 -0.43 -11.44 5.35
CA TYR A 38 -1.01 -11.37 6.70
C TYR A 38 -0.98 -9.94 7.26
N PHE A 39 0.04 -9.16 6.92
CA PHE A 39 0.11 -7.76 7.33
C PHE A 39 -0.98 -6.91 6.65
N ALA A 40 -1.28 -7.18 5.38
CA ALA A 40 -2.39 -6.51 4.68
C ALA A 40 -3.75 -6.83 5.33
N ALA A 41 -4.02 -8.12 5.61
CA ALA A 41 -5.25 -8.55 6.28
C ALA A 41 -5.37 -7.95 7.69
N TYR A 42 -4.26 -7.89 8.43
CA TYR A 42 -4.17 -7.23 9.73
C TYR A 42 -4.55 -5.74 9.65
N LEU A 43 -3.99 -4.97 8.72
CA LEU A 43 -4.31 -3.55 8.56
C LEU A 43 -5.79 -3.33 8.22
N GLN A 44 -6.35 -4.17 7.35
CA GLN A 44 -7.76 -4.12 6.99
C GLN A 44 -8.65 -4.35 8.22
N GLN A 45 -8.34 -5.37 9.03
CA GLN A 45 -9.08 -5.64 10.27
C GLN A 45 -8.98 -4.46 11.24
N ARG A 46 -7.79 -3.88 11.44
CA ARG A 46 -7.62 -2.73 12.34
C ARG A 46 -8.39 -1.49 11.90
N LEU A 47 -8.47 -1.24 10.59
CA LEU A 47 -9.30 -0.15 10.05
C LEU A 47 -10.79 -0.41 10.29
N GLN A 48 -11.25 -1.64 10.11
CA GLN A 48 -12.64 -2.04 10.35
C GLN A 48 -13.00 -1.92 11.83
N ASP A 49 -12.15 -2.42 12.73
CA ASP A 49 -12.32 -2.31 14.18
C ASP A 49 -12.41 -0.84 14.61
N ALA A 50 -11.49 0.00 14.10
CA ALA A 50 -11.47 1.43 14.41
C ALA A 50 -12.71 2.17 13.88
N ALA A 51 -13.16 1.84 12.67
CA ALA A 51 -14.38 2.41 12.10
C ALA A 51 -15.62 2.01 12.90
N ALA A 52 -15.72 0.74 13.32
CA ALA A 52 -16.85 0.24 14.10
C ALA A 52 -16.90 0.83 15.52
N ALA A 53 -15.74 1.12 16.13
CA ALA A 53 -15.64 1.73 17.45
C ALA A 53 -15.77 3.27 17.43
N SER A 54 -15.74 3.90 16.26
CA SER A 54 -15.76 5.35 16.13
C SER A 54 -17.19 5.91 16.06
N PRO A 55 -17.47 7.06 16.71
CA PRO A 55 -18.72 7.79 16.48
C PRO A 55 -18.75 8.50 15.11
N ALA A 56 -17.60 8.60 14.42
CA ALA A 56 -17.50 9.19 13.09
C ALA A 56 -17.71 8.15 11.98
N GLN A 57 -18.00 8.61 10.77
CA GLN A 57 -18.14 7.75 9.60
C GLN A 57 -16.83 7.71 8.80
N LEU A 58 -16.42 6.51 8.42
CA LEU A 58 -15.36 6.29 7.44
C LEU A 58 -15.98 6.11 6.05
N GLN A 59 -15.56 6.93 5.09
CA GLN A 59 -15.92 6.76 3.67
C GLN A 59 -14.64 6.55 2.87
N VAL A 60 -14.61 5.49 2.07
CA VAL A 60 -13.49 5.18 1.16
C VAL A 60 -13.96 5.46 -0.26
N LEU A 61 -13.36 6.48 -0.87
CA LEU A 61 -13.62 6.84 -2.26
C LEU A 61 -12.47 6.32 -3.11
N ALA A 62 -12.76 5.36 -3.98
CA ALA A 62 -11.80 4.80 -4.93
C ALA A 62 -11.59 5.75 -6.13
N GLN A 63 -11.24 7.01 -5.84
CA GLN A 63 -10.96 8.05 -6.83
C GLN A 63 -9.59 8.67 -6.54
N PRO A 64 -8.73 8.86 -7.56
CA PRO A 64 -7.50 9.59 -7.36
C PRO A 64 -7.81 11.06 -7.07
N VAL A 65 -7.01 11.68 -6.20
CA VAL A 65 -7.01 13.14 -6.00
C VAL A 65 -6.01 13.73 -6.99
N LEU A 66 -6.50 14.51 -7.96
CA LEU A 66 -5.69 15.12 -9.01
C LEU A 66 -5.16 16.50 -8.62
N GLY A 67 -5.85 17.18 -7.70
CA GLY A 67 -5.48 18.50 -7.23
C GLY A 67 -5.91 18.72 -5.79
N LEU A 68 -5.09 19.46 -5.04
CA LEU A 68 -5.36 19.91 -3.68
C LEU A 68 -5.00 21.39 -3.59
N GLN A 69 -5.98 22.24 -3.28
CA GLN A 69 -5.79 23.69 -3.15
C GLN A 69 -6.27 24.16 -1.77
N PRO A 70 -5.46 24.91 -1.01
CA PRO A 70 -5.93 25.53 0.22
C PRO A 70 -6.91 26.68 -0.08
N ASP A 71 -7.90 26.86 0.78
CA ASP A 71 -8.84 28.00 0.77
C ASP A 71 -9.02 28.57 2.19
N ASP A 72 -9.90 29.58 2.34
CA ASP A 72 -10.16 30.26 3.62
C ASP A 72 -10.73 29.33 4.71
N HIS A 73 -11.19 28.13 4.35
CA HIS A 73 -11.89 27.19 5.23
C HIS A 73 -11.27 25.79 5.27
N GLY A 74 -10.12 25.58 4.62
CA GLY A 74 -9.43 24.30 4.58
C GLY A 74 -8.85 24.02 3.21
N TYR A 75 -9.32 22.95 2.59
CA TYR A 75 -8.79 22.43 1.33
C TYR A 75 -9.92 22.01 0.39
N GLN A 76 -9.78 22.42 -0.86
CA GLN A 76 -10.54 21.91 -1.98
C GLN A 76 -9.75 20.80 -2.70
N LEU A 77 -10.40 19.65 -2.91
CA LEU A 77 -9.85 18.48 -3.60
C LEU A 77 -10.56 18.30 -4.93
N GLN A 78 -9.80 18.11 -6.01
CA GLN A 78 -10.34 17.70 -7.30
C GLN A 78 -10.12 16.19 -7.48
N LEU A 79 -11.19 15.43 -7.69
CA LEU A 79 -11.16 13.99 -7.88
C LEU A 79 -11.07 13.61 -9.37
N GLY A 80 -10.61 12.39 -9.64
CA GLY A 80 -10.44 11.86 -11.00
C GLY A 80 -11.71 11.72 -11.82
N ASP A 81 -12.86 11.61 -11.17
CA ASP A 81 -14.19 11.60 -11.79
C ASP A 81 -14.77 13.00 -12.05
N GLY A 82 -13.99 14.05 -11.75
CA GLY A 82 -14.40 15.45 -11.89
C GLY A 82 -15.15 16.01 -10.68
N GLN A 83 -15.45 15.21 -9.66
CA GLN A 83 -16.05 15.71 -8.42
C GLN A 83 -15.08 16.62 -7.66
N THR A 84 -15.65 17.51 -6.85
CA THR A 84 -14.89 18.36 -5.93
C THR A 84 -15.35 18.10 -4.51
N LEU A 85 -14.39 17.90 -3.59
CA LEU A 85 -14.65 17.77 -2.16
C LEU A 85 -14.01 18.93 -1.40
N HIS A 86 -14.62 19.32 -0.29
CA HIS A 86 -14.05 20.27 0.66
C HIS A 86 -13.76 19.58 1.98
N ALA A 87 -12.60 19.84 2.55
CA ALA A 87 -12.18 19.30 3.84
C ALA A 87 -11.51 20.38 4.68
N ALA A 88 -11.89 20.50 5.95
CA ALA A 88 -11.24 21.43 6.89
C ALA A 88 -9.76 21.09 7.12
N GLN A 89 -9.40 19.81 6.99
CA GLN A 89 -8.04 19.30 7.15
C GLN A 89 -7.77 18.19 6.14
N ALA A 90 -6.51 18.08 5.72
CA ALA A 90 -6.04 17.03 4.83
C ALA A 90 -4.74 16.42 5.37
N VAL A 91 -4.62 15.10 5.26
CA VAL A 91 -3.38 14.36 5.54
C VAL A 91 -2.95 13.68 4.24
N LEU A 92 -1.71 13.93 3.82
CA LEU A 92 -1.13 13.29 2.64
C LEU A 92 -0.45 11.98 3.05
N ALA A 93 -1.05 10.86 2.65
CA ALA A 93 -0.54 9.51 2.88
C ALA A 93 -0.38 8.75 1.55
N THR A 94 0.16 9.41 0.52
CA THR A 94 0.25 8.91 -0.87
C THR A 94 1.33 7.85 -1.09
N GLY A 95 2.09 7.48 -0.06
CA GLY A 95 3.19 6.53 -0.18
C GLY A 95 4.40 7.10 -0.93
N ASN A 96 5.19 6.21 -1.53
CA ASN A 96 6.38 6.58 -2.28
C ASN A 96 6.02 6.87 -3.75
N SER A 97 6.67 7.87 -4.35
CA SER A 97 6.60 8.09 -5.79
C SER A 97 7.45 7.05 -6.54
N MET A 98 7.05 6.76 -7.77
CA MET A 98 7.90 6.06 -8.73
C MET A 98 9.24 6.75 -8.83
N ARG A 99 10.33 5.97 -8.75
CA ARG A 99 11.64 6.47 -9.14
C ARG A 99 11.86 6.15 -10.61
N PRO A 100 12.52 7.04 -11.37
CA PRO A 100 12.93 6.72 -12.72
C PRO A 100 13.80 5.45 -12.72
N MET A 101 13.69 4.67 -13.79
CA MET A 101 14.41 3.41 -13.90
C MET A 101 15.93 3.66 -13.87
N PRO A 102 16.72 2.92 -13.07
CA PRO A 102 18.15 3.18 -12.88
C PRO A 102 19.02 2.66 -14.06
N VAL A 103 18.55 2.82 -15.29
CA VAL A 103 19.23 2.37 -16.51
C VAL A 103 19.29 3.52 -17.50
N ALA A 104 20.49 3.82 -18.01
CA ALA A 104 20.66 4.86 -19.02
C ALA A 104 19.87 4.49 -20.30
N GLY A 105 19.07 5.43 -20.81
CA GLY A 105 18.23 5.21 -22.00
C GLY A 105 16.90 4.49 -21.71
N ALA A 106 16.61 4.17 -20.45
CA ALA A 106 15.32 3.62 -20.00
C ALA A 106 14.10 4.42 -20.50
N ASP A 107 14.20 5.75 -20.47
CA ASP A 107 13.12 6.65 -20.87
C ASP A 107 12.77 6.55 -22.36
N ALA A 108 13.64 5.91 -23.17
CA ALA A 108 13.42 5.70 -24.60
C ALA A 108 12.70 4.38 -24.91
N LEU A 109 12.46 3.52 -23.90
CA LEU A 109 11.69 2.29 -24.09
C LEU A 109 10.22 2.62 -24.35
N PRO A 110 9.56 1.93 -25.29
CA PRO A 110 8.11 1.97 -25.42
C PRO A 110 7.45 1.60 -24.10
N ALA A 111 6.38 2.31 -23.73
CA ALA A 111 5.66 2.03 -22.49
C ALA A 111 5.12 0.59 -22.42
N ASP A 112 4.76 0.01 -23.57
CA ASP A 112 4.27 -1.36 -23.68
C ASP A 112 5.37 -2.42 -23.44
N ASP A 113 6.66 -2.03 -23.51
CA ASP A 113 7.81 -2.89 -23.25
C ASP A 113 8.24 -2.84 -21.77
N VAL A 114 7.58 -2.01 -20.95
CA VAL A 114 7.87 -1.84 -19.53
C VAL A 114 6.65 -2.26 -18.70
N ILE A 115 6.83 -3.31 -17.92
CA ILE A 115 5.80 -3.80 -17.00
C ILE A 115 6.28 -3.58 -15.58
N GLU A 116 5.48 -2.88 -14.79
CA GLU A 116 5.78 -2.66 -13.37
C GLU A 116 5.73 -3.97 -12.60
N ALA A 117 6.67 -4.16 -11.67
CA ALA A 117 6.81 -5.44 -10.95
C ALA A 117 5.59 -5.81 -10.08
N TRP A 118 4.71 -4.85 -9.77
CA TRP A 118 3.45 -5.07 -9.04
C TRP A 118 2.23 -5.16 -9.94
N ASP A 119 2.37 -4.94 -11.26
CA ASP A 119 1.31 -5.27 -12.21
C ASP A 119 1.31 -6.79 -12.43
N TYR A 120 0.71 -7.51 -11.49
CA TYR A 120 0.69 -8.98 -11.53
C TYR A 120 0.00 -9.53 -12.77
N ASP A 121 -0.99 -8.82 -13.32
CA ASP A 121 -1.66 -9.26 -14.54
C ASP A 121 -0.78 -9.02 -15.76
N GLY A 122 -0.12 -7.86 -15.85
CA GLY A 122 0.92 -7.60 -16.85
C GLY A 122 2.07 -8.61 -16.78
N VAL A 123 2.58 -8.92 -15.59
CA VAL A 123 3.65 -9.92 -15.42
C VAL A 123 3.20 -11.32 -15.85
N ARG A 124 1.94 -11.69 -15.62
CA ARG A 124 1.40 -12.98 -16.08
C ARG A 124 1.35 -13.10 -17.60
N THR A 125 1.24 -12.00 -18.34
CA THR A 125 1.23 -12.04 -19.80
C THR A 125 2.62 -12.23 -20.41
N LEU A 126 3.70 -12.03 -19.62
CA LEU A 126 5.10 -12.29 -20.04
C LEU A 126 5.43 -13.77 -20.29
N ALA A 127 4.44 -14.69 -20.25
CA ALA A 127 4.64 -16.10 -20.48
C ALA A 127 5.11 -16.38 -21.94
N GLY A 128 6.40 -16.68 -22.12
CA GLY A 128 6.98 -17.09 -23.41
C GLY A 128 8.52 -17.17 -23.41
N GLU A 129 9.12 -17.53 -24.55
CA GLU A 129 10.59 -17.56 -24.75
C GLU A 129 11.19 -16.17 -25.08
N GLN A 130 10.44 -15.09 -24.84
CA GLN A 130 10.89 -13.72 -25.11
C GLN A 130 12.07 -13.37 -24.19
N ALA A 131 13.06 -12.67 -24.71
CA ALA A 131 14.18 -12.18 -23.92
C ALA A 131 13.70 -11.08 -22.96
N GLY A 132 13.55 -11.40 -21.68
CA GLY A 132 13.19 -10.45 -20.62
C GLY A 132 14.36 -10.11 -19.70
N ALA A 133 14.35 -8.91 -19.12
CA ALA A 133 15.28 -8.47 -18.09
C ALA A 133 14.51 -7.97 -16.86
N ILE A 134 15.01 -8.29 -15.66
CA ILE A 134 14.52 -7.69 -14.41
C ILE A 134 15.47 -6.56 -14.05
N VAL A 135 14.96 -5.32 -14.05
CA VAL A 135 15.71 -4.14 -13.64
C VAL A 135 15.31 -3.76 -12.22
N ALA A 136 16.26 -3.87 -11.29
CA ALA A 136 16.06 -3.51 -9.89
C ALA A 136 17.35 -2.94 -9.30
N ASP A 137 17.22 -2.03 -8.34
CA ASP A 137 18.30 -1.67 -7.42
C ASP A 137 18.18 -2.53 -6.15
N ARG A 138 19.27 -2.66 -5.36
CA ARG A 138 19.19 -3.39 -4.09
C ARG A 138 18.21 -2.67 -3.15
N CYS A 139 17.28 -3.44 -2.57
CA CYS A 139 16.71 -3.06 -1.29
C CYS A 139 17.83 -3.12 -0.24
N THR A 140 18.41 -1.98 0.12
CA THR A 140 19.26 -1.81 1.30
C THR A 140 18.42 -1.77 2.57
#